data_AF-A0A6N2NHW1-F1
#
_entry.id   AF-A0A6N2NHW1-F1
#
_cell.length_a   1.000
_cell.length_b   1.000
_cell.length_c   1.000
_cell.angle_alpha   90.00
_cell.angle_beta   90.00
_cell.angle_gamma   90.00
#
_symmetry.space_group_name_H-M   'P 1'
#
loop_
_entity.id
_entity.type
_entity.pdbx_description
1 polymer ?
#
loop_
_entity_poly.entity_id
_entity_poly.type
_entity_poly.pdbx_seq_one_letter_code
_entity_poly.pdbx_strand_id
1 'polypeptide(L)'
;MASSKLSPCLIFLQLIFLLFVINPANAQLKVGFYKDTCPQAEAIVKKVMDQVMKVAPSLSGPLLRMHFHDCFVRGCDGSVLLNSSTGQAEKDSPPNLSLRGYQVIDRVKTALEKECPGVVSCADTLAIVARDVTVATMGPFWEVETGRRDGRVSNFSEALTNLPPFFANISQLISMFRSKGLSVKDLVVLSGGHTIGTSHCSSFTSRLYNSTGKDGTDPTLDSEYIAKLKSKCKVGDQTTLVEMDPGSVRTFDNSYYTLVAKRRGLFQSDAALLDNSETKAYVKLQSAATHRSTFFKDFGVSMIKMGRVGVLTGKAGEIRKKTCPPPNKLPTHHERGPKPIKRKHSASYYVHRVSESLSTRISKILCGIFLTLLFIIGIAAFISWLSLRPHRPRIHISSFSIPGLDQSNGFENAEIRFNVTARNANRAVGYYYNSVEAFAYYRDQAIGSTPLVDSFYQEPKNTTILYKVLKGATLDVNNDRWKEFRNDRGLGTVVFRLDVTAMIRFKVSTWDSKHHRMHANCDVAVGRDGSILATSKNKRCPVYFT
;
A
#
# COMPACT_ATOMS: atom_id res chain seq x y z
N MET A 1 -52.02 -34.84 9.44
CA MET A 1 -50.59 -35.19 9.55
C MET A 1 -49.89 -34.82 8.25
N ALA A 2 -49.28 -33.65 8.18
CA ALA A 2 -48.49 -33.25 7.01
C ALA A 2 -47.01 -33.31 7.40
N SER A 3 -46.31 -34.33 6.89
CA SER A 3 -44.87 -34.49 7.05
C SER A 3 -44.16 -33.50 6.13
N SER A 4 -43.57 -32.45 6.70
CA SER A 4 -42.76 -31.50 5.96
C SER A 4 -41.41 -32.12 5.63
N LYS A 5 -41.20 -32.51 4.36
CA LYS A 5 -39.89 -32.88 3.83
C LYS A 5 -38.95 -31.69 3.94
N LEU A 6 -37.89 -31.81 4.73
CA LEU A 6 -36.82 -30.81 4.83
C LEU A 6 -36.11 -30.66 3.48
N SER A 7 -36.05 -29.43 2.99
CA SER A 7 -35.44 -29.07 1.72
C SER A 7 -33.92 -29.30 1.76
N PRO A 8 -33.31 -29.93 0.72
CA PRO A 8 -31.86 -30.15 0.61
C PRO A 8 -31.02 -28.88 0.77
N CYS A 9 -31.61 -27.71 0.52
CA CYS A 9 -30.99 -26.40 0.64
C CYS A 9 -30.63 -26.03 2.10
N LEU A 10 -31.43 -26.47 3.09
CA LEU A 10 -31.18 -26.21 4.52
C LEU A 10 -30.00 -27.01 5.07
N ILE A 11 -29.80 -28.23 4.57
CA ILE A 11 -28.64 -29.07 4.93
C ILE A 11 -27.36 -28.49 4.32
N PHE A 12 -27.45 -27.97 3.09
CA PHE A 12 -26.32 -27.29 2.43
C PHE A 12 -25.92 -25.99 3.15
N LEU A 13 -26.89 -25.20 3.63
CA LEU A 13 -26.62 -24.01 4.46
C LEU A 13 -25.98 -24.36 5.81
N GLN A 14 -26.41 -25.45 6.46
CA GLN A 14 -25.83 -25.90 7.73
C GLN A 14 -24.40 -26.43 7.58
N LEU A 15 -24.08 -27.07 6.44
CA LEU A 15 -22.73 -27.52 6.10
C LEU A 15 -21.78 -26.35 5.80
N ILE A 16 -22.28 -25.29 5.14
CA ILE A 16 -21.51 -24.05 4.93
C ILE A 16 -21.27 -23.34 6.28
N PHE A 17 -22.28 -23.31 7.17
CA PHE A 17 -22.12 -22.72 8.50
C PHE A 17 -21.09 -23.47 9.36
N LEU A 18 -20.99 -24.81 9.24
CA LEU A 18 -19.96 -25.61 9.93
C LEU A 18 -18.52 -25.31 9.44
N LEU A 19 -18.35 -24.83 8.20
CA LEU A 19 -17.03 -24.45 7.66
C LEU A 19 -16.55 -23.08 8.18
N PHE A 20 -17.46 -22.22 8.67
CA PHE A 20 -17.12 -20.87 9.17
C PHE A 20 -16.89 -20.78 10.69
N VAL A 21 -17.13 -21.85 11.48
CA VAL A 21 -16.95 -21.83 12.95
C VAL A 21 -15.52 -22.17 13.40
N ILE A 22 -14.59 -22.46 12.49
CA ILE A 22 -13.20 -22.77 12.85
C ILE A 22 -12.30 -21.54 12.63
N ASN A 23 -12.37 -20.56 13.52
CA ASN A 23 -11.31 -19.54 13.63
C ASN A 23 -10.37 -19.94 14.79
N PRO A 24 -9.21 -20.57 14.52
CA PRO A 24 -8.20 -20.73 15.56
C PRO A 24 -7.67 -19.34 15.94
N ALA A 25 -7.38 -19.11 17.22
CA ALA A 25 -6.64 -17.92 17.64
C ALA A 25 -5.33 -17.83 16.84
N ASN A 26 -5.25 -16.90 15.88
CA ASN A 26 -4.03 -16.65 15.13
C ASN A 26 -3.06 -15.90 16.04
N ALA A 27 -1.93 -16.53 16.38
CA ALA A 27 -0.86 -15.89 17.10
C ALA A 27 -0.19 -14.86 16.18
N GLN A 28 -0.48 -13.57 16.36
CA GLN A 28 0.13 -12.51 15.54
C GLN A 28 1.62 -12.35 15.89
N LEU A 29 2.43 -11.90 14.92
CA LEU A 29 3.83 -11.55 15.16
C LEU A 29 3.93 -10.45 16.22
N LYS A 30 4.94 -10.51 17.08
CA LYS A 30 5.23 -9.47 18.07
C LYS A 30 6.71 -9.39 18.39
N VAL A 31 7.17 -8.21 18.77
CA VAL A 31 8.48 -8.05 19.42
C VAL A 31 8.47 -8.83 20.74
N GLY A 32 9.54 -9.57 21.01
CA GLY A 32 9.64 -10.41 22.20
C GLY A 32 8.68 -11.60 22.21
N PHE A 33 8.36 -12.20 21.05
CA PHE A 33 7.51 -13.39 20.97
C PHE A 33 8.00 -14.54 21.86
N TYR A 34 9.32 -14.70 21.95
CA TYR A 34 9.98 -15.76 22.70
C TYR A 34 10.33 -15.40 24.14
N LYS A 35 9.90 -14.25 24.67
CA LYS A 35 10.31 -13.75 25.99
C LYS A 35 10.09 -14.74 27.15
N ASP A 36 9.04 -15.58 27.04
CA ASP A 36 8.64 -16.53 28.09
C ASP A 36 9.08 -17.97 27.78
N THR A 37 9.42 -18.28 26.52
CA THR A 37 9.68 -19.66 26.04
C THR A 37 11.13 -19.89 25.62
N CYS A 38 11.82 -18.85 25.15
CA CYS A 38 13.25 -18.85 24.87
C CYS A 38 13.80 -17.43 25.05
N PRO A 39 13.94 -16.95 26.31
CA PRO A 39 14.32 -15.56 26.59
C PRO A 39 15.69 -15.17 25.99
N GLN A 40 16.58 -16.15 25.80
CA GLN A 40 17.92 -15.97 25.27
C GLN A 40 18.00 -16.07 23.73
N ALA A 41 16.88 -16.24 23.02
CA ALA A 41 16.88 -16.50 21.57
C ALA A 41 17.68 -15.47 20.77
N GLU A 42 17.37 -14.18 20.91
CA GLU A 42 18.06 -13.11 20.17
C GLU A 42 19.53 -12.96 20.61
N ALA A 43 19.83 -13.15 21.90
CA ALA A 43 21.21 -13.09 22.40
C ALA A 43 22.08 -14.23 21.84
N ILE A 44 21.52 -15.43 21.70
CA ILE A 44 22.20 -16.59 21.09
C ILE A 44 22.49 -16.31 19.62
N VAL A 45 21.50 -15.83 18.87
CA VAL A 45 21.67 -15.50 17.44
C VAL A 45 22.77 -14.46 17.28
N LYS A 46 22.70 -13.37 18.06
CA LYS A 46 23.72 -12.31 18.06
C LYS A 46 25.12 -12.86 18.33
N LYS A 47 25.28 -13.70 19.35
CA LYS A 47 26.57 -14.31 19.70
C LYS A 47 27.15 -15.12 18.54
N VAL A 48 26.33 -15.93 17.87
CA VAL A 48 26.77 -16.72 16.71
C VAL A 48 27.14 -15.81 15.55
N MET A 49 26.33 -14.78 15.29
CA MET A 49 26.59 -13.81 14.22
C MET A 49 27.87 -13.01 14.46
N ASP A 50 28.13 -12.55 15.68
CA ASP A 50 29.37 -11.84 16.03
C ASP A 50 30.61 -12.74 15.78
N GLN A 51 30.51 -14.06 16.02
CA GLN A 51 31.58 -15.01 15.71
C GLN A 51 31.76 -15.22 14.21
N VAL A 52 30.66 -15.36 13.47
CA VAL A 52 30.68 -15.54 12.01
C VAL A 52 31.27 -14.30 11.33
N MET A 53 30.85 -13.11 11.73
CA MET A 53 31.28 -11.85 11.11
C MET A 53 32.76 -11.54 11.34
N LYS A 54 33.36 -12.06 12.42
CA LYS A 54 34.81 -11.97 12.66
C LYS A 54 35.63 -12.80 11.67
N VAL A 55 35.12 -13.95 11.23
CA VAL A 55 35.88 -14.91 10.40
C VAL A 55 35.49 -14.84 8.92
N ALA A 56 34.22 -14.58 8.64
CA ALA A 56 33.64 -14.58 7.31
C ALA A 56 32.81 -13.31 7.04
N PRO A 57 33.40 -12.11 7.11
CA PRO A 57 32.68 -10.84 6.90
C PRO A 57 32.05 -10.73 5.50
N SER A 58 32.54 -11.51 4.53
CA SER A 58 31.96 -11.59 3.18
C SER A 58 30.55 -12.18 3.16
N LEU A 59 30.10 -12.87 4.22
CA LEU A 59 28.74 -13.42 4.33
C LEU A 59 27.69 -12.35 4.67
N SER A 60 28.09 -11.10 4.92
CA SER A 60 27.18 -10.01 5.26
C SER A 60 26.04 -9.84 4.25
N GLY A 61 26.40 -9.50 3.00
CA GLY A 61 25.44 -9.35 1.90
C GLY A 61 24.58 -10.61 1.66
N PRO A 62 25.18 -11.81 1.51
CA PRO A 62 24.44 -13.05 1.30
C PRO A 62 23.42 -13.39 2.40
N LEU A 63 23.73 -13.16 3.67
CA LEU A 63 22.81 -13.47 4.78
C LEU A 63 21.64 -12.49 4.84
N LEU A 64 21.89 -11.19 4.59
CA LEU A 64 20.81 -10.21 4.44
C LEU A 64 19.92 -10.55 3.23
N ARG A 65 20.55 -10.87 2.10
CA ARG A 65 19.87 -11.29 0.87
C ARG A 65 19.01 -12.53 1.07
N MET A 66 19.44 -13.48 1.91
CA MET A 66 18.68 -14.72 2.15
C MET A 66 17.31 -14.46 2.75
N HIS A 67 17.19 -13.49 3.66
CA HIS A 67 15.89 -13.10 4.21
C HIS A 67 14.99 -12.41 3.17
N PHE A 68 15.56 -11.55 2.30
CA PHE A 68 14.82 -10.98 1.17
C PHE A 68 14.28 -12.08 0.24
N HIS A 69 15.13 -13.04 -0.11
CA HIS A 69 14.78 -14.15 -0.98
C HIS A 69 13.67 -15.02 -0.40
N ASP A 70 13.73 -15.33 0.90
CA ASP A 70 12.65 -16.04 1.60
C ASP A 70 11.31 -15.29 1.46
N CYS A 71 11.30 -14.03 1.92
CA CYS A 71 10.09 -13.22 1.97
C CYS A 71 9.43 -12.97 0.60
N PHE A 72 10.21 -12.94 -0.49
CA PHE A 72 9.68 -12.63 -1.81
C PHE A 72 9.08 -13.82 -2.54
N VAL A 73 9.39 -15.08 -2.20
CA VAL A 73 8.83 -16.23 -2.93
C VAL A 73 7.45 -16.59 -2.38
N ARG A 74 7.40 -17.25 -1.21
CA ARG A 74 6.15 -17.71 -0.58
C ARG A 74 5.74 -16.89 0.65
N GLY A 75 6.49 -15.83 0.95
CA GLY A 75 6.43 -15.12 2.23
C GLY A 75 7.57 -15.56 3.15
N CYS A 76 7.74 -14.87 4.27
CA CYS A 76 8.83 -15.17 5.21
C CYS A 76 8.50 -16.42 6.02
N ASP A 77 8.61 -17.59 5.41
CA ASP A 77 8.28 -18.89 6.01
C ASP A 77 9.50 -19.85 6.03
N GLY A 78 10.69 -19.39 5.67
CA GLY A 78 11.90 -20.19 5.61
C GLY A 78 11.89 -21.26 4.51
N SER A 79 11.03 -21.16 3.49
CA SER A 79 10.97 -22.09 2.36
C SER A 79 12.30 -22.13 1.59
N VAL A 80 13.03 -21.01 1.54
CA VAL A 80 14.35 -20.92 0.87
C VAL A 80 15.39 -21.89 1.46
N LEU A 81 15.21 -22.31 2.71
CA LEU A 81 16.12 -23.20 3.45
C LEU A 81 15.83 -24.69 3.20
N LEU A 82 14.77 -25.04 2.47
CA LEU A 82 14.42 -26.43 2.21
C LEU A 82 15.31 -27.03 1.12
N ASN A 83 15.70 -28.29 1.31
CA ASN A 83 16.40 -29.08 0.31
C ASN A 83 15.42 -29.91 -0.50
N SER A 84 15.71 -30.10 -1.80
CA SER A 84 15.06 -31.11 -2.63
C SER A 84 16.08 -32.15 -3.08
N SER A 85 15.72 -33.44 -3.05
CA SER A 85 16.56 -34.51 -3.59
C SER A 85 16.53 -34.57 -5.12
N THR A 86 15.59 -33.88 -5.77
CA THR A 86 15.41 -33.84 -7.23
C THR A 86 15.84 -32.50 -7.84
N GLY A 87 16.46 -31.61 -7.04
CA GLY A 87 16.88 -30.28 -7.52
C GLY A 87 15.72 -29.32 -7.80
N GLN A 88 14.56 -29.52 -7.16
CA GLN A 88 13.34 -28.75 -7.38
C GLN A 88 13.04 -27.72 -6.27
N ALA A 89 13.99 -27.47 -5.35
CA ALA A 89 13.81 -26.47 -4.31
C ALA A 89 14.18 -25.08 -4.83
N GLU A 90 13.74 -24.03 -4.12
CA GLU A 90 14.09 -22.64 -4.43
C GLU A 90 15.60 -22.44 -4.48
N LYS A 91 16.35 -23.06 -3.56
CA LYS A 91 17.82 -22.94 -3.52
C LYS A 91 18.53 -23.45 -4.79
N ASP A 92 17.87 -24.33 -5.55
CA ASP A 92 18.39 -24.91 -6.78
C ASP A 92 18.10 -24.02 -8.00
N SER A 93 17.24 -22.99 -7.83
CA SER A 93 16.88 -22.05 -8.89
C SER A 93 17.99 -21.04 -9.22
N PRO A 94 18.09 -20.56 -10.48
CA PRO A 94 19.15 -19.64 -10.91
C PRO A 94 19.35 -18.40 -10.01
N PRO A 95 18.30 -17.71 -9.50
CA PRO A 95 18.49 -16.57 -8.59
C PRO A 95 19.20 -16.94 -7.28
N ASN A 96 19.09 -18.20 -6.83
CA ASN A 96 19.59 -18.70 -5.56
C ASN A 96 20.90 -19.50 -5.64
N LEU A 97 21.37 -19.86 -6.85
CA LEU A 97 22.67 -20.51 -7.01
C LEU A 97 23.84 -19.67 -6.48
N SER A 98 23.67 -18.35 -6.46
CA SER A 98 24.62 -17.39 -5.90
C SER A 98 24.39 -17.07 -4.42
N LEU A 99 23.32 -17.60 -3.82
CA LEU A 99 23.00 -17.40 -2.40
C LEU A 99 23.87 -18.34 -1.55
N ARG A 100 24.48 -17.82 -0.49
CA ARG A 100 25.40 -18.55 0.38
C ARG A 100 25.17 -18.22 1.85
N GLY A 101 25.66 -19.07 2.75
CA GLY A 101 25.53 -18.89 4.19
C GLY A 101 24.47 -19.77 4.86
N TYR A 102 23.88 -20.74 4.15
CA TYR A 102 22.90 -21.68 4.72
C TYR A 102 23.41 -22.39 5.99
N GLN A 103 24.69 -22.76 6.00
CA GLN A 103 25.36 -23.38 7.15
C GLN A 103 25.44 -22.47 8.38
N VAL A 104 25.40 -21.14 8.19
CA VAL A 104 25.33 -20.18 9.31
C VAL A 104 23.95 -20.25 9.94
N ILE A 105 22.89 -20.33 9.14
CA ILE A 105 21.53 -20.52 9.63
C ILE A 105 21.42 -21.83 10.41
N ASP A 106 22.02 -22.91 9.91
CA ASP A 106 22.09 -24.20 10.63
C ASP A 106 22.84 -24.09 11.96
N ARG A 107 23.95 -23.36 12.00
CA ARG A 107 24.73 -23.14 13.23
C ARG A 107 23.93 -22.34 14.26
N VAL A 108 23.24 -21.27 13.83
CA VAL A 108 22.36 -20.48 14.70
C VAL A 108 21.22 -21.37 15.21
N LYS A 109 20.56 -22.10 14.31
CA LYS A 109 19.45 -22.99 14.65
C LYS A 109 19.88 -24.08 15.63
N THR A 110 21.05 -24.67 15.44
CA THR A 110 21.60 -25.69 16.35
C THR A 110 21.85 -25.11 17.74
N ALA A 111 22.39 -23.89 17.83
CA ALA A 111 22.60 -23.21 19.10
C ALA A 111 21.27 -22.89 19.81
N LEU A 112 20.25 -22.45 19.06
CA LEU A 112 18.90 -22.21 19.57
C LEU A 112 18.25 -23.51 20.06
N GLU A 113 18.34 -24.59 19.28
CA GLU A 113 17.76 -25.90 19.65
C GLU A 113 18.44 -26.54 20.86
N LYS A 114 19.71 -26.21 21.12
CA LYS A 114 20.41 -26.63 22.34
C LYS A 114 19.83 -25.95 23.59
N GLU A 115 19.45 -24.67 23.48
CA GLU A 115 18.91 -23.89 24.59
C GLU A 115 17.41 -24.12 24.78
N CYS A 116 16.64 -24.03 23.69
CA CYS A 116 15.18 -24.06 23.69
C CYS A 116 14.64 -24.97 22.56
N PRO A 117 14.69 -26.30 22.78
CA PRO A 117 14.35 -27.29 21.75
C PRO A 117 12.94 -27.10 21.16
N GLY A 118 12.84 -26.95 19.84
CA GLY A 118 11.56 -26.88 19.14
C GLY A 118 10.75 -25.61 19.38
N VAL A 119 11.38 -24.52 19.82
CA VAL A 119 10.70 -23.24 20.13
C VAL A 119 10.82 -22.24 18.98
N VAL A 120 12.04 -21.92 18.54
CA VAL A 120 12.30 -20.85 17.56
C VAL A 120 12.23 -21.39 16.13
N SER A 121 11.49 -20.76 15.22
CA SER A 121 11.39 -21.22 13.82
C SER A 121 12.64 -20.86 13.00
N CYS A 122 12.88 -21.55 11.88
CA CYS A 122 13.92 -21.15 10.94
C CYS A 122 13.57 -19.81 10.25
N ALA A 123 12.28 -19.57 9.99
CA ALA A 123 11.80 -18.29 9.46
C ALA A 123 12.15 -17.11 10.37
N ASP A 124 11.95 -17.22 11.69
CA ASP A 124 12.39 -16.18 12.63
C ASP A 124 13.91 -16.14 12.78
N THR A 125 14.60 -17.28 12.65
CA THR A 125 16.07 -17.31 12.62
C THR A 125 16.62 -16.46 11.48
N LEU A 126 16.04 -16.55 10.27
CA LEU A 126 16.43 -15.69 9.12
C LEU A 126 16.22 -14.21 9.40
N ALA A 127 15.06 -13.84 9.95
CA ALA A 127 14.72 -12.44 10.24
C ALA A 127 15.67 -11.81 11.28
N ILE A 128 16.01 -12.56 12.33
CA ILE A 128 16.95 -12.12 13.38
C ILE A 128 18.38 -12.03 12.81
N VAL A 129 18.81 -13.03 12.04
CA VAL A 129 20.13 -13.03 11.37
C VAL A 129 20.28 -11.83 10.43
N ALA A 130 19.24 -11.50 9.66
CA ALA A 130 19.26 -10.35 8.75
C ALA A 130 19.45 -9.01 9.51
N ARG A 131 18.88 -8.89 10.70
CA ARG A 131 19.07 -7.71 11.55
C ARG A 131 20.46 -7.67 12.17
N ASP A 132 20.93 -8.78 12.72
CA ASP A 132 22.23 -8.86 13.37
C ASP A 132 23.39 -8.67 12.38
N VAL A 133 23.25 -9.16 11.14
CA VAL A 133 24.27 -8.97 10.12
C VAL A 133 24.38 -7.52 9.66
N THR A 134 23.25 -6.81 9.54
CA THR A 134 23.24 -5.38 9.24
C THR A 134 23.90 -4.57 10.35
N VAL A 135 23.61 -4.87 11.62
CA VAL A 135 24.25 -4.23 12.78
C VAL A 135 25.75 -4.51 12.81
N ALA A 136 26.17 -5.75 12.55
CA ALA A 136 27.58 -6.12 12.51
C ALA A 136 28.39 -5.38 11.43
N THR A 137 27.70 -4.89 10.38
CA THR A 137 28.28 -4.02 9.35
C THR A 137 28.06 -2.54 9.60
N MET A 138 27.85 -2.11 10.86
CA MET A 138 27.62 -0.71 11.27
C MET A 138 26.29 -0.10 10.78
N GLY A 139 25.35 -0.92 10.34
CA GLY A 139 24.02 -0.50 9.92
C GLY A 139 23.04 -0.32 11.08
N PRO A 140 21.76 -0.03 10.78
CA PRO A 140 20.74 0.18 11.79
C PRO A 140 20.40 -1.08 12.58
N PHE A 141 20.02 -0.88 13.84
CA PHE A 141 19.24 -1.85 14.60
C PHE A 141 17.74 -1.59 14.41
N TRP A 142 16.93 -2.65 14.37
CA TRP A 142 15.48 -2.58 14.49
C TRP A 142 14.94 -3.75 15.32
N GLU A 143 13.78 -3.54 15.91
CA GLU A 143 13.09 -4.58 16.66
C GLU A 143 12.43 -5.58 15.69
N VAL A 144 12.94 -6.81 15.67
CA VAL A 144 12.40 -7.87 14.82
C VAL A 144 11.15 -8.43 15.48
N GLU A 145 10.01 -8.30 14.81
CA GLU A 145 8.82 -9.04 15.22
C GLU A 145 9.02 -10.52 14.93
N THR A 146 8.76 -11.38 15.91
CA THR A 146 8.92 -12.83 15.83
C THR A 146 7.58 -13.54 16.06
N GLY A 147 7.53 -14.85 15.83
CA GLY A 147 6.32 -15.67 15.83
C GLY A 147 6.00 -16.32 14.47
N ARG A 148 6.89 -16.21 13.48
CA ARG A 148 6.74 -16.89 12.19
C ARG A 148 6.87 -18.39 12.38
N ARG A 149 6.25 -19.14 11.50
CA ARG A 149 6.34 -20.60 11.42
C ARG A 149 6.90 -21.03 10.08
N ASP A 150 7.50 -22.20 10.07
CA ASP A 150 8.20 -22.74 8.92
C ASP A 150 7.23 -23.32 7.89
N GLY A 151 7.40 -22.91 6.63
CA GLY A 151 6.78 -23.50 5.46
C GLY A 151 7.29 -24.92 5.20
N ARG A 152 6.47 -25.70 4.48
CA ARG A 152 6.77 -27.10 4.12
C ARG A 152 7.05 -27.30 2.63
N VAL A 153 6.95 -26.24 1.84
CA VAL A 153 7.01 -26.29 0.38
C VAL A 153 8.09 -25.32 -0.07
N SER A 154 8.94 -25.78 -0.97
CA SER A 154 9.92 -24.96 -1.69
C SER A 154 9.87 -25.38 -3.15
N ASN A 155 9.82 -24.41 -4.06
CA ASN A 155 9.60 -24.67 -5.47
C ASN A 155 10.55 -23.85 -6.35
N PHE A 156 11.27 -24.55 -7.22
CA PHE A 156 12.23 -23.99 -8.16
C PHE A 156 11.65 -22.84 -9.02
N SER A 157 10.48 -23.04 -9.62
CA SER A 157 9.86 -22.08 -10.55
C SER A 157 9.29 -20.85 -9.85
N GLU A 158 8.89 -20.98 -8.59
CA GLU A 158 8.37 -19.85 -7.82
C GLU A 158 9.47 -18.81 -7.55
N ALA A 159 10.71 -19.25 -7.30
CA ALA A 159 11.84 -18.36 -7.15
C ALA A 159 12.13 -17.56 -8.43
N LEU A 160 12.08 -18.20 -9.60
CA LEU A 160 12.22 -17.52 -10.90
C LEU A 160 11.10 -16.50 -11.15
N THR A 161 9.88 -16.81 -10.73
CA THR A 161 8.71 -15.98 -10.99
C THR A 161 8.64 -14.77 -10.06
N ASN A 162 9.05 -14.93 -8.80
CA ASN A 162 8.80 -13.95 -7.75
C ASN A 162 10.01 -13.10 -7.37
N LEU A 163 11.24 -13.53 -7.68
CA LEU A 163 12.44 -12.75 -7.35
C LEU A 163 12.74 -11.73 -8.45
N PRO A 164 12.92 -10.44 -8.11
CA PRO A 164 13.28 -9.43 -9.10
C PRO A 164 14.63 -9.73 -9.76
N PRO A 165 14.73 -9.78 -11.10
CA PRO A 165 16.01 -9.96 -11.77
C PRO A 165 16.86 -8.68 -11.72
N PHE A 166 18.18 -8.83 -11.79
CA PHE A 166 19.15 -7.71 -11.82
C PHE A 166 18.98 -6.76 -13.03
N PHE A 167 18.29 -7.23 -14.07
CA PHE A 167 17.97 -6.47 -15.29
C PHE A 167 16.56 -5.85 -15.29
N ALA A 168 15.81 -5.97 -14.19
CA ALA A 168 14.45 -5.45 -14.11
C ALA A 168 14.40 -3.92 -14.32
N ASN A 169 13.42 -3.47 -15.09
CA ASN A 169 13.12 -2.04 -15.20
C ASN A 169 12.28 -1.53 -14.00
N ILE A 170 12.16 -0.22 -13.85
CA ILE A 170 11.51 0.39 -12.69
C ILE A 170 10.03 0.00 -12.54
N SER A 171 9.31 -0.18 -13.65
CA SER A 171 7.91 -0.60 -13.64
C SER A 171 7.74 -2.03 -13.13
N GLN A 172 8.62 -2.95 -13.56
CA GLN A 172 8.67 -4.33 -13.07
C GLN A 172 9.00 -4.37 -11.58
N LEU A 173 10.02 -3.64 -11.14
CA LEU A 173 10.41 -3.55 -9.72
C LEU A 173 9.25 -3.08 -8.85
N ILE A 174 8.58 -1.99 -9.23
CA ILE A 174 7.41 -1.45 -8.51
C ILE A 174 6.28 -2.48 -8.45
N SER A 175 5.98 -3.16 -9.56
CA SER A 175 4.94 -4.19 -9.62
C SER A 175 5.24 -5.35 -8.67
N MET A 176 6.48 -5.85 -8.69
CA MET A 176 6.89 -6.99 -7.86
C MET A 176 6.83 -6.63 -6.36
N PHE A 177 7.31 -5.45 -5.96
CA PHE A 177 7.22 -5.00 -4.56
C PHE A 177 5.77 -4.79 -4.11
N ARG A 178 4.92 -4.18 -4.96
CA ARG A 178 3.49 -4.01 -4.66
C ARG A 178 2.76 -5.33 -4.51
N SER A 179 3.14 -6.36 -5.26
CA SER A 179 2.55 -7.71 -5.13
C SER A 179 2.82 -8.33 -3.75
N LYS A 180 3.85 -7.86 -3.04
CA LYS A 180 4.18 -8.23 -1.65
C LYS A 180 3.67 -7.21 -0.63
N GLY A 181 2.86 -6.24 -1.04
CA GLY A 181 2.33 -5.20 -0.14
C GLY A 181 3.37 -4.14 0.26
N LEU A 182 4.49 -4.03 -0.46
CA LEU A 182 5.54 -3.05 -0.22
C LEU A 182 5.37 -1.83 -1.14
N SER A 183 5.65 -0.64 -0.60
CA SER A 183 5.50 0.63 -1.32
C SER A 183 6.68 0.92 -2.26
N VAL A 184 6.53 1.96 -3.10
CA VAL A 184 7.61 2.47 -3.95
C VAL A 184 8.79 2.99 -3.11
N LYS A 185 8.52 3.64 -1.98
CA LYS A 185 9.54 3.96 -0.98
C LYS A 185 10.24 2.71 -0.44
N ASP A 186 9.51 1.65 -0.11
CA ASP A 186 10.12 0.41 0.41
C ASP A 186 11.06 -0.24 -0.64
N LEU A 187 10.73 -0.14 -1.94
CA LEU A 187 11.62 -0.57 -3.02
C LEU A 187 12.98 0.14 -2.95
N VAL A 188 13.01 1.47 -3.03
CA VAL A 188 14.28 2.22 -3.06
C VAL A 188 15.07 2.14 -1.75
N VAL A 189 14.38 1.99 -0.63
CA VAL A 189 15.00 1.77 0.68
C VAL A 189 15.66 0.40 0.75
N LEU A 190 14.96 -0.68 0.39
CA LEU A 190 15.49 -2.04 0.47
C LEU A 190 16.58 -2.31 -0.57
N SER A 191 16.53 -1.65 -1.73
CA SER A 191 17.66 -1.64 -2.68
C SER A 191 18.96 -1.11 -2.05
N GLY A 192 18.86 -0.27 -1.01
CA GLY A 192 19.99 0.18 -0.21
C GLY A 192 20.81 -0.95 0.42
N GLY A 193 20.25 -2.16 0.55
CA GLY A 193 20.99 -3.35 0.98
C GLY A 193 22.18 -3.72 0.08
N HIS A 194 22.22 -3.22 -1.16
CA HIS A 194 23.36 -3.36 -2.07
C HIS A 194 24.61 -2.56 -1.65
N THR A 195 24.55 -1.78 -0.56
CA THR A 195 25.73 -1.14 0.05
C THR A 195 26.76 -2.15 0.60
N ILE A 196 26.35 -3.39 0.90
CA ILE A 196 27.24 -4.46 1.36
C ILE A 196 27.28 -5.66 0.42
N GLY A 197 28.45 -6.26 0.28
CA GLY A 197 28.65 -7.53 -0.44
C GLY A 197 29.07 -7.39 -1.91
N THR A 198 29.09 -8.52 -2.60
CA THR A 198 29.69 -8.66 -3.93
C THR A 198 28.72 -9.29 -4.92
N SER A 199 28.97 -9.08 -6.20
CA SER A 199 28.23 -9.68 -7.30
C SER A 199 29.18 -10.35 -8.30
N HIS A 200 28.70 -11.39 -8.99
CA HIS A 200 29.42 -11.98 -10.10
C HIS A 200 29.27 -11.13 -11.36
N CYS A 201 30.30 -11.08 -12.21
CA CYS A 201 30.27 -10.36 -13.49
C CYS A 201 29.04 -10.71 -14.34
N SER A 202 28.61 -11.97 -14.33
CA SER A 202 27.41 -12.47 -15.04
C SER A 202 26.12 -11.71 -14.74
N SER A 203 26.04 -11.01 -13.61
CA SER A 203 24.86 -10.25 -13.20
C SER A 203 24.82 -8.81 -13.74
N PHE A 204 25.82 -8.37 -14.53
CA PHE A 204 25.83 -7.03 -15.12
C PHE A 204 26.67 -6.90 -16.40
N THR A 205 27.36 -7.95 -16.88
CA THR A 205 28.18 -7.89 -18.11
C THR A 205 27.37 -7.54 -19.36
N SER A 206 26.06 -7.82 -19.40
CA SER A 206 25.17 -7.32 -20.46
C SER A 206 25.21 -5.79 -20.59
N ARG A 207 25.38 -5.07 -19.47
CA ARG A 207 25.54 -3.60 -19.44
C ARG A 207 26.85 -3.12 -20.02
N LEU A 208 27.87 -3.99 -20.07
CA LEU A 208 29.21 -3.64 -20.53
C LEU A 208 29.43 -3.96 -22.01
N TYR A 209 28.74 -4.97 -22.54
CA TYR A 209 29.05 -5.55 -23.84
C TYR A 209 27.84 -5.81 -24.75
N ASN A 210 26.62 -5.86 -24.21
CA ASN A 210 25.42 -6.22 -24.96
C ASN A 210 24.22 -5.32 -24.60
N SER A 211 24.41 -4.01 -24.78
CA SER A 211 23.44 -2.96 -24.51
C SER A 211 23.25 -2.05 -25.72
N THR A 212 22.20 -1.21 -25.68
CA THR A 212 21.75 -0.39 -26.82
C THR A 212 22.55 0.90 -27.03
N GLY A 213 23.53 1.21 -26.19
CA GLY A 213 24.34 2.43 -26.30
C GLY A 213 25.55 2.26 -27.23
N LYS A 214 26.39 3.29 -27.27
CA LYS A 214 27.59 3.32 -28.09
C LYS A 214 28.53 2.16 -27.69
N ASP A 215 29.10 1.50 -28.70
CA ASP A 215 30.03 0.37 -28.54
C ASP A 215 29.46 -0.80 -27.72
N GLY A 216 28.12 -0.97 -27.74
CA GLY A 216 27.41 -2.04 -27.03
C GLY A 216 27.32 -1.83 -25.51
N THR A 217 27.58 -0.62 -25.01
CA THR A 217 27.54 -0.29 -23.58
C THR A 217 26.21 0.30 -23.14
N ASP A 218 25.87 0.18 -21.85
CA ASP A 218 24.67 0.78 -21.28
C ASP A 218 24.84 2.30 -21.16
N PRO A 219 24.02 3.10 -21.87
CA PRO A 219 24.13 4.57 -21.85
C PRO A 219 23.74 5.18 -20.49
N THR A 220 23.12 4.40 -19.60
CA THR A 220 22.74 4.84 -18.27
C THR A 220 23.83 4.64 -17.22
N LEU A 221 24.95 4.00 -17.58
CA LEU A 221 26.10 3.71 -16.73
C LEU A 221 27.26 4.66 -17.06
N ASP A 222 27.90 5.20 -16.03
CA ASP A 222 29.05 6.11 -16.15
C ASP A 222 30.20 5.47 -16.95
N SER A 223 30.74 6.20 -17.94
CA SER A 223 31.71 5.68 -18.91
C SER A 223 33.07 5.32 -18.28
N GLU A 224 33.54 6.10 -17.31
CA GLU A 224 34.75 5.77 -16.54
C GLU A 224 34.53 4.50 -15.70
N TYR A 225 33.34 4.36 -15.12
CA TYR A 225 33.00 3.17 -14.36
C TYR A 225 32.87 1.93 -15.25
N ILE A 226 32.30 2.06 -16.46
CA ILE A 226 32.33 1.00 -17.48
C ILE A 226 33.78 0.56 -17.74
N ALA A 227 34.71 1.48 -17.95
CA ALA A 227 36.11 1.14 -18.19
C ALA A 227 36.73 0.36 -17.01
N LYS A 228 36.44 0.78 -15.78
CA LYS A 228 36.86 0.07 -14.55
C LYS A 228 36.23 -1.31 -14.43
N LEU A 229 34.97 -1.49 -14.81
CA LEU A 229 34.30 -2.79 -14.77
C LEU A 229 34.83 -3.71 -15.87
N LYS A 230 35.09 -3.22 -17.09
CA LYS A 230 35.71 -3.99 -18.20
C LYS A 230 37.15 -4.43 -17.91
N SER A 231 37.87 -3.72 -17.04
CA SER A 231 39.20 -4.18 -16.62
C SER A 231 39.13 -5.45 -15.78
N LYS A 232 38.05 -5.62 -14.98
CA LYS A 232 37.80 -6.78 -14.12
C LYS A 232 37.01 -7.89 -14.81
N CYS A 233 35.91 -7.55 -15.46
CA CYS A 233 34.97 -8.49 -16.07
C CYS A 233 35.19 -8.57 -17.58
N LYS A 234 35.63 -9.73 -18.08
CA LYS A 234 35.75 -9.97 -19.52
C LYS A 234 34.44 -10.52 -20.11
N VAL A 235 34.32 -10.50 -21.44
CA VAL A 235 33.19 -11.12 -22.14
C VAL A 235 33.13 -12.60 -21.77
N GLY A 236 31.97 -13.10 -21.33
CA GLY A 236 31.79 -14.49 -20.92
C GLY A 236 32.24 -14.83 -19.50
N ASP A 237 32.72 -13.85 -18.71
CA ASP A 237 33.10 -14.07 -17.31
C ASP A 237 31.89 -14.38 -16.42
N GLN A 238 31.91 -15.55 -15.77
CA GLN A 238 30.84 -16.04 -14.89
C GLN A 238 31.22 -16.03 -13.40
N THR A 239 32.51 -15.92 -13.06
CA THR A 239 33.02 -16.26 -11.73
C THR A 239 33.67 -15.09 -11.00
N THR A 240 34.17 -14.09 -11.73
CA THR A 240 34.83 -12.94 -11.11
C THR A 240 33.84 -12.17 -10.25
N LEU A 241 34.25 -11.88 -9.02
CA LEU A 241 33.48 -11.10 -8.06
C LEU A 241 33.88 -9.63 -8.12
N VAL A 242 32.87 -8.76 -8.09
CA VAL A 242 33.01 -7.31 -8.01
C VAL A 242 32.21 -6.79 -6.82
N GLU A 243 32.76 -5.80 -6.13
CA GLU A 243 32.09 -5.11 -5.03
C GLU A 243 30.86 -4.36 -5.54
N MET A 244 29.72 -4.50 -4.86
CA MET A 244 28.50 -3.76 -5.23
C MET A 244 28.59 -2.28 -4.85
N ASP A 245 29.36 -1.96 -3.81
CA ASP A 245 29.65 -0.62 -3.32
C ASP A 245 31.18 -0.42 -3.17
N PRO A 246 31.90 -0.11 -4.27
CA PRO A 246 33.35 0.00 -4.24
C PRO A 246 33.82 1.09 -3.28
N GLY A 247 34.67 0.71 -2.32
CA GLY A 247 35.16 1.59 -1.26
C GLY A 247 34.38 1.51 0.06
N SER A 248 33.16 0.97 0.07
CA SER A 248 32.37 0.75 1.30
C SER A 248 31.76 -0.66 1.44
N VAL A 249 32.22 -1.63 0.65
CA VAL A 249 31.63 -2.98 0.54
C VAL A 249 31.39 -3.76 1.85
N ARG A 250 32.05 -3.38 2.95
CA ARG A 250 31.94 -4.02 4.28
C ARG A 250 31.14 -3.19 5.30
N THR A 251 30.74 -1.99 4.93
CA THR A 251 30.04 -1.03 5.79
C THR A 251 28.64 -0.81 5.23
N PHE A 252 27.64 -0.90 6.08
CA PHE A 252 26.27 -0.61 5.70
C PHE A 252 26.04 0.89 5.85
N ASP A 253 26.09 1.64 4.75
CA ASP A 253 25.95 3.10 4.75
C ASP A 253 25.19 3.63 3.51
N ASN A 254 25.22 4.94 3.30
CA ASN A 254 24.55 5.58 2.16
C ASN A 254 25.43 5.75 0.90
N SER A 255 26.64 5.15 0.85
CA SER A 255 27.53 5.17 -0.31
C SER A 255 26.85 4.60 -1.56
N TYR A 256 26.06 3.52 -1.41
CA TYR A 256 25.20 2.99 -2.47
C TYR A 256 24.41 4.08 -3.19
N TYR A 257 23.73 4.97 -2.45
CA TYR A 257 22.92 6.04 -3.06
C TYR A 257 23.79 7.07 -3.78
N THR A 258 24.99 7.34 -3.27
CA THR A 258 26.00 8.20 -3.92
C THR A 258 26.44 7.60 -5.25
N LEU A 259 26.67 6.29 -5.32
CA LEU A 259 27.02 5.58 -6.55
C LEU A 259 25.85 5.61 -7.54
N VAL A 260 24.64 5.26 -7.12
CA VAL A 260 23.46 5.29 -8.00
C VAL A 260 23.23 6.69 -8.56
N ALA A 261 23.29 7.74 -7.73
CA ALA A 261 23.13 9.12 -8.18
C ALA A 261 24.17 9.54 -9.23
N LYS A 262 25.39 9.01 -9.15
CA LYS A 262 26.48 9.21 -10.12
C LYS A 262 26.41 8.26 -11.32
N ARG A 263 25.31 7.53 -11.52
CA ARG A 263 25.18 6.50 -12.56
C ARG A 263 26.24 5.39 -12.44
N ARG A 264 26.63 5.07 -11.22
CA ARG A 264 27.62 4.01 -10.86
C ARG A 264 26.99 2.85 -10.07
N GLY A 265 25.65 2.73 -10.09
CA GLY A 265 24.97 1.53 -9.60
C GLY A 265 25.30 0.32 -10.48
N LEU A 266 25.60 -0.83 -9.87
CA LEU A 266 26.16 -1.99 -10.56
C LEU A 266 25.11 -2.67 -11.46
N PHE A 267 23.91 -2.89 -10.94
CA PHE A 267 22.83 -3.55 -11.67
C PHE A 267 22.01 -2.56 -12.50
N GLN A 268 21.38 -3.07 -13.56
CA GLN A 268 20.43 -2.27 -14.32
C GLN A 268 19.21 -1.90 -13.45
N SER A 269 18.81 -2.79 -12.53
CA SER A 269 17.78 -2.51 -11.52
C SER A 269 18.17 -1.37 -10.56
N ASP A 270 19.47 -1.19 -10.25
CA ASP A 270 19.93 -0.04 -9.45
C ASP A 270 19.81 1.27 -10.25
N ALA A 271 20.26 1.25 -11.52
CA ALA A 271 20.16 2.41 -12.40
C ALA A 271 18.69 2.82 -12.65
N ALA A 272 17.80 1.84 -12.76
CA ALA A 272 16.37 2.04 -12.96
C ALA A 272 15.71 2.85 -11.83
N LEU A 273 16.29 2.91 -10.62
CA LEU A 273 15.81 3.76 -9.53
C LEU A 273 15.81 5.26 -9.90
N LEU A 274 16.57 5.67 -10.91
CA LEU A 274 16.58 7.06 -11.41
C LEU A 274 15.47 7.37 -12.41
N ASP A 275 14.69 6.37 -12.84
CA ASP A 275 13.66 6.47 -13.88
C ASP A 275 12.24 6.65 -13.32
N ASN A 276 12.07 6.63 -11.99
CA ASN A 276 10.83 7.01 -11.31
C ASN A 276 11.09 8.22 -10.40
N SER A 277 10.15 9.16 -10.37
CA SER A 277 10.32 10.43 -9.63
C SER A 277 10.45 10.25 -8.12
N GLU A 278 9.70 9.31 -7.53
CA GLU A 278 9.73 9.04 -6.08
C GLU A 278 11.04 8.36 -5.67
N THR A 279 11.43 7.29 -6.37
CA THR A 279 12.69 6.59 -6.08
C THR A 279 13.90 7.49 -6.34
N LYS A 280 13.90 8.27 -7.44
CA LYS A 280 14.96 9.22 -7.77
C LYS A 280 15.11 10.31 -6.71
N ALA A 281 13.99 10.85 -6.21
CA ALA A 281 14.01 11.85 -5.15
C ALA A 281 14.66 11.28 -3.89
N TYR A 282 14.34 10.03 -3.52
CA TYR A 282 14.96 9.37 -2.37
C TYR A 282 16.46 9.12 -2.58
N VAL A 283 16.87 8.60 -3.75
CA VAL A 283 18.29 8.41 -4.09
C VAL A 283 19.06 9.72 -3.95
N LYS A 284 18.55 10.81 -4.52
CA LYS A 284 19.19 12.13 -4.43
C LYS A 284 19.29 12.61 -2.98
N LEU A 285 18.21 12.48 -2.21
CA LEU A 285 18.18 12.87 -0.80
C LEU A 285 19.28 12.15 -0.01
N GLN A 286 19.38 10.82 -0.12
CA GLN A 286 20.37 10.05 0.64
C GLN A 286 21.80 10.23 0.11
N SER A 287 21.98 10.47 -1.19
CA SER A 287 23.30 10.72 -1.80
C SER A 287 23.96 12.04 -1.34
N ALA A 288 23.15 13.03 -0.96
CA ALA A 288 23.63 14.33 -0.48
C ALA A 288 23.68 14.42 1.04
N ALA A 289 23.24 13.38 1.76
CA ALA A 289 23.10 13.42 3.20
C ALA A 289 24.44 13.13 3.89
N THR A 290 25.00 14.12 4.59
CA THR A 290 26.15 13.92 5.49
C THR A 290 25.74 13.79 6.96
N HIS A 291 24.67 14.49 7.40
CA HIS A 291 24.21 14.53 8.80
C HIS A 291 22.69 14.38 8.98
N ARG A 292 21.92 14.27 7.90
CA ARG A 292 20.44 14.16 7.91
C ARG A 292 19.91 12.92 7.16
N SER A 293 20.74 11.89 7.03
CA SER A 293 20.35 10.66 6.34
C SER A 293 19.18 10.00 7.08
N THR A 294 18.08 9.74 6.37
CA THR A 294 16.95 8.98 6.92
C THR A 294 17.07 7.49 6.63
N PHE A 295 18.09 7.09 5.85
CA PHE A 295 18.24 5.74 5.33
C PHE A 295 18.14 4.66 6.40
N PHE A 296 18.87 4.77 7.49
CA PHE A 296 18.90 3.75 8.54
C PHE A 296 17.53 3.52 9.19
N LYS A 297 16.83 4.61 9.51
CA LYS A 297 15.46 4.55 10.05
C LYS A 297 14.50 3.95 9.04
N ASP A 298 14.54 4.42 7.81
CA ASP A 298 13.66 3.95 6.75
C ASP A 298 13.92 2.46 6.44
N PHE A 299 15.19 2.02 6.45
CA PHE A 299 15.59 0.63 6.23
C PHE A 299 15.03 -0.29 7.30
N GLY A 300 15.15 0.05 8.59
CA GLY A 300 14.54 -0.73 9.66
C GLY A 300 13.02 -0.86 9.51
N VAL A 301 12.33 0.23 9.15
CA VAL A 301 10.88 0.21 8.89
C VAL A 301 10.51 -0.69 7.70
N SER A 302 11.24 -0.59 6.59
CA SER A 302 11.00 -1.42 5.41
C SER A 302 11.35 -2.89 5.65
N MET A 303 12.37 -3.19 6.45
CA MET A 303 12.69 -4.57 6.87
C MET A 303 11.59 -5.18 7.73
N ILE A 304 11.00 -4.42 8.67
CA ILE A 304 9.84 -4.88 9.45
C ILE A 304 8.65 -5.18 8.53
N LYS A 305 8.34 -4.29 7.58
CA LYS A 305 7.25 -4.52 6.61
C LYS A 305 7.51 -5.76 5.75
N MET A 306 8.72 -5.90 5.20
CA MET A 306 9.11 -7.07 4.42
C MET A 306 9.00 -8.34 5.26
N GLY A 307 9.43 -8.30 6.52
CA GLY A 307 9.30 -9.42 7.45
C GLY A 307 7.86 -9.86 7.73
N ARG A 308 6.84 -9.06 7.40
CA ARG A 308 5.42 -9.41 7.57
C ARG A 308 4.81 -10.07 6.33
N VAL A 309 5.55 -10.17 5.23
CA VAL A 309 5.04 -10.70 3.95
C VAL A 309 4.74 -12.19 4.09
N GLY A 310 3.50 -12.58 3.80
CA GLY A 310 3.08 -13.98 3.62
C GLY A 310 3.39 -14.92 4.80
N VAL A 311 3.45 -14.41 6.04
CA VAL A 311 3.91 -15.18 7.19
C VAL A 311 2.92 -16.27 7.63
N LEU A 312 3.46 -17.43 8.02
CA LEU A 312 2.70 -18.50 8.67
C LEU A 312 2.71 -18.29 10.18
N THR A 313 1.53 -18.42 10.82
CA THR A 313 1.37 -18.21 12.26
C THR A 313 0.42 -19.22 12.90
N GLY A 314 0.37 -19.24 14.24
CA GLY A 314 -0.52 -20.11 15.00
C GLY A 314 -0.28 -21.59 14.72
N LYS A 315 -1.20 -22.25 14.01
CA LYS A 315 -1.09 -23.67 13.63
C LYS A 315 -0.64 -23.88 12.18
N ALA A 316 -0.54 -22.82 11.38
CA ALA A 316 -0.06 -22.92 10.00
C ALA A 316 1.46 -23.15 9.99
N GLY A 317 1.94 -24.08 9.16
CA GLY A 317 3.37 -24.43 9.13
C GLY A 317 3.86 -25.20 10.37
N GLU A 318 5.18 -25.22 10.57
CA GLU A 318 5.83 -25.98 11.64
C GLU A 318 6.93 -25.22 12.38
N ILE A 319 7.55 -25.88 13.36
CA ILE A 319 8.85 -25.47 13.87
C ILE A 319 9.82 -26.59 13.50
N ARG A 320 10.67 -26.36 12.50
CA ARG A 320 11.70 -27.32 12.09
C ARG A 320 12.71 -27.49 13.23
N LYS A 321 13.16 -28.72 13.46
CA LYS A 321 14.03 -29.10 14.58
C LYS A 321 15.46 -29.34 14.10
N LYS A 322 16.43 -29.16 15.01
CA LYS A 322 17.88 -29.36 14.79
C LYS A 322 18.52 -28.37 13.79
N THR A 323 18.13 -28.43 12.51
CA THR A 323 18.73 -27.67 11.39
C THR A 323 17.66 -27.21 10.39
N CYS A 324 18.04 -26.35 9.45
CA CYS A 324 17.22 -25.77 8.41
C CYS A 324 17.89 -26.00 7.04
N PRO A 325 17.70 -27.18 6.42
CA PRO A 325 16.59 -28.11 6.62
C PRO A 325 16.87 -29.24 7.62
N PRO A 326 15.85 -29.93 8.13
CA PRO A 326 16.02 -31.04 9.07
C PRO A 326 16.89 -32.18 8.48
N PRO A 327 17.69 -32.90 9.29
CA PRO A 327 18.75 -33.79 8.79
C PRO A 327 18.31 -35.11 8.10
N ASN A 328 17.05 -35.28 7.68
CA ASN A 328 16.62 -36.46 6.90
C ASN A 328 15.63 -36.05 5.82
N LYS A 329 15.87 -36.59 4.60
CA LYS A 329 15.10 -36.42 3.35
C LYS A 329 13.58 -36.33 3.62
N LEU A 330 12.92 -35.32 3.07
CA LEU A 330 11.49 -35.38 2.75
C LEU A 330 11.33 -36.22 1.48
N PRO A 331 10.68 -37.39 1.51
CA PRO A 331 10.08 -37.95 0.32
C PRO A 331 8.72 -37.28 0.15
N THR A 332 8.55 -36.60 -0.98
CA THR A 332 7.25 -36.34 -1.58
C THR A 332 6.55 -37.66 -1.82
N HIS A 333 5.50 -37.98 -1.05
CA HIS A 333 4.22 -38.53 -1.51
C HIS A 333 3.32 -38.82 -0.31
N HIS A 334 2.03 -38.48 -0.46
CA HIS A 334 0.96 -38.82 0.46
C HIS A 334 0.86 -40.33 0.69
N GLU A 335 0.96 -40.79 1.93
CA GLU A 335 0.31 -42.04 2.38
C GLU A 335 -0.08 -41.97 3.86
N ARG A 336 -1.29 -42.43 4.19
CA ARG A 336 -1.81 -42.56 5.56
C ARG A 336 -1.25 -43.83 6.19
N GLY A 337 -0.67 -43.71 7.39
CA GLY A 337 -0.31 -44.83 8.28
C GLY A 337 -0.51 -44.48 9.76
N PRO A 338 -0.65 -45.46 10.67
CA PRO A 338 -1.54 -45.40 11.84
C PRO A 338 -1.01 -44.64 13.07
N LYS A 339 -1.95 -44.20 13.92
CA LYS A 339 -1.75 -43.37 15.12
C LYS A 339 -1.01 -44.11 16.26
N PRO A 340 -0.21 -43.40 17.09
CA PRO A 340 0.48 -44.01 18.23
C PRO A 340 -0.43 -44.17 19.46
N ILE A 341 -0.05 -45.15 20.28
CA ILE A 341 -0.71 -45.64 21.51
C ILE A 341 -0.74 -44.55 22.60
N LYS A 342 -1.90 -44.39 23.26
CA LYS A 342 -2.12 -43.43 24.38
C LYS A 342 -1.71 -44.01 25.74
N ARG A 343 -0.98 -43.23 26.54
CA ARG A 343 -0.77 -43.45 27.98
C ARG A 343 -2.03 -43.06 28.78
N LYS A 344 -2.35 -43.82 29.84
CA LYS A 344 -3.52 -43.60 30.72
C LYS A 344 -3.22 -42.57 31.83
N HIS A 345 -4.14 -41.65 32.08
CA HIS A 345 -4.15 -40.70 33.20
C HIS A 345 -5.35 -40.99 34.14
N SER A 346 -5.23 -40.65 35.43
CA SER A 346 -6.18 -41.02 36.49
C SER A 346 -7.47 -40.18 36.53
N ALA A 347 -8.53 -40.74 37.12
CA ALA A 347 -9.89 -40.19 37.13
C ALA A 347 -10.04 -38.82 37.82
N SER A 348 -9.18 -38.50 38.80
CA SER A 348 -9.19 -37.20 39.49
C SER A 348 -8.87 -36.03 38.55
N TYR A 349 -8.00 -36.24 37.55
CA TYR A 349 -7.70 -35.26 36.50
C TYR A 349 -8.90 -34.93 35.59
N TYR A 350 -9.81 -35.89 35.39
CA TYR A 350 -10.98 -35.69 34.54
C TYR A 350 -12.06 -34.84 35.22
N VAL A 351 -12.29 -35.01 36.52
CA VAL A 351 -13.37 -34.30 37.23
C VAL A 351 -13.06 -32.81 37.37
N HIS A 352 -11.82 -32.43 37.72
CA HIS A 352 -11.42 -31.01 37.79
C HIS A 352 -11.42 -30.32 36.42
N ARG A 353 -11.07 -31.04 35.33
CA ARG A 353 -11.10 -30.49 33.97
C ARG A 353 -12.52 -30.27 33.44
N VAL A 354 -13.49 -31.05 33.89
CA VAL A 354 -14.88 -30.97 33.41
C VAL A 354 -15.60 -29.73 33.97
N SER A 355 -15.37 -29.33 35.23
CA SER A 355 -16.01 -28.12 35.78
C SER A 355 -15.45 -26.83 35.16
N GLU A 356 -14.12 -26.75 34.99
CA GLU A 356 -13.46 -25.65 34.28
C GLU A 356 -13.84 -25.61 32.79
N SER A 357 -14.12 -26.79 32.20
CA SER A 357 -14.60 -26.89 30.82
C SER A 357 -16.05 -26.43 30.66
N LEU A 358 -16.91 -26.57 31.67
CA LEU A 358 -18.32 -26.18 31.55
C LEU A 358 -18.49 -24.65 31.65
N SER A 359 -17.83 -23.98 32.60
CA SER A 359 -17.92 -22.52 32.73
C SER A 359 -17.30 -21.81 31.53
N THR A 360 -16.16 -22.31 31.02
CA THR A 360 -15.52 -21.77 29.82
C THR A 360 -16.32 -22.04 28.55
N ARG A 361 -17.04 -23.16 28.45
CA ARG A 361 -17.97 -23.42 27.33
C ARG A 361 -19.17 -22.48 27.37
N ILE A 362 -19.82 -22.31 28.53
CA ILE A 362 -20.96 -21.41 28.68
C ILE A 362 -20.54 -19.96 28.38
N SER A 363 -19.42 -19.51 28.92
CA SER A 363 -18.85 -18.17 28.64
C SER A 363 -18.55 -17.96 27.15
N LYS A 364 -17.97 -18.96 26.47
CA LYS A 364 -17.73 -18.90 25.02
C LYS A 364 -19.01 -18.89 24.19
N ILE A 365 -20.06 -19.59 24.62
CA ILE A 365 -21.37 -19.59 23.96
C ILE A 365 -22.02 -18.21 24.11
N LEU A 366 -22.06 -17.66 25.32
CA LEU A 366 -22.60 -16.32 25.58
C LEU A 366 -21.82 -15.24 24.84
N CYS A 367 -20.48 -15.32 24.84
CA CYS A 367 -19.63 -14.40 24.08
C CYS A 367 -19.82 -14.56 22.56
N GLY A 368 -19.99 -15.78 22.06
CA GLY A 368 -20.29 -16.04 20.65
C GLY A 368 -21.62 -15.42 20.21
N ILE A 369 -22.68 -15.64 20.99
CA ILE A 369 -24.00 -15.04 20.75
C ILE A 369 -23.88 -13.51 20.76
N PHE A 370 -23.18 -12.94 21.74
CA PHE A 370 -22.96 -11.51 21.85
C PHE A 370 -22.20 -10.93 20.65
N LEU A 371 -21.12 -11.58 20.22
CA LEU A 371 -20.34 -11.15 19.05
C LEU A 371 -21.10 -11.29 17.74
N THR A 372 -21.92 -12.34 17.58
CA THR A 372 -22.80 -12.50 16.41
C THR A 372 -23.85 -11.39 16.38
N LEU A 373 -24.48 -11.08 17.51
CA LEU A 373 -25.41 -9.95 17.62
C LEU A 373 -24.72 -8.64 17.27
N LEU A 374 -23.52 -8.37 17.81
CA LEU A 374 -22.74 -7.18 17.47
C LEU A 374 -22.38 -7.12 15.99
N PHE A 375 -22.06 -8.24 15.36
CA PHE A 375 -21.75 -8.30 13.94
C PHE A 375 -22.98 -8.02 13.07
N ILE A 376 -24.13 -8.60 13.40
CA ILE A 376 -25.40 -8.33 12.71
C ILE A 376 -25.80 -6.86 12.89
N ILE A 377 -25.69 -6.32 14.11
CA ILE A 377 -25.91 -4.89 14.39
C ILE A 377 -24.95 -4.03 13.57
N GLY A 378 -23.67 -4.42 13.48
CA GLY A 378 -22.65 -3.73 12.69
C GLY A 378 -22.97 -3.71 11.19
N ILE A 379 -23.39 -4.85 10.61
CA ILE A 379 -23.83 -4.92 9.22
C ILE A 379 -25.07 -4.06 9.01
N ALA A 380 -26.08 -4.17 9.88
CA ALA A 380 -27.29 -3.36 9.78
C ALA A 380 -26.98 -1.86 9.89
N ALA A 381 -26.08 -1.47 10.79
CA ALA A 381 -25.60 -0.09 10.92
C ALA A 381 -24.84 0.37 9.67
N PHE A 382 -24.00 -0.48 9.08
CA PHE A 382 -23.25 -0.16 7.86
C PHE A 382 -24.16 -0.02 6.63
N ILE A 383 -25.12 -0.92 6.44
CA ILE A 383 -26.11 -0.84 5.36
C ILE A 383 -26.97 0.40 5.54
N SER A 384 -27.40 0.69 6.78
CA SER A 384 -28.14 1.91 7.10
C SER A 384 -27.30 3.16 6.81
N TRP A 385 -26.02 3.16 7.16
CA TRP A 385 -25.11 4.27 6.87
C TRP A 385 -24.93 4.51 5.37
N LEU A 386 -24.72 3.45 4.57
CA LEU A 386 -24.64 3.57 3.12
C LEU A 386 -25.94 4.09 2.50
N SER A 387 -27.09 3.66 3.02
CA SER A 387 -28.41 4.05 2.53
C SER A 387 -28.77 5.48 2.89
N LEU A 388 -28.28 5.96 4.04
CA LEU A 388 -28.56 7.30 4.58
C LEU A 388 -27.47 8.33 4.25
N ARG A 389 -26.37 7.92 3.61
CA ARG A 389 -25.27 8.83 3.22
C ARG A 389 -25.76 9.89 2.22
N PRO A 390 -25.77 11.19 2.58
CA PRO A 390 -26.25 12.24 1.70
C PRO A 390 -25.34 12.43 0.48
N HIS A 391 -25.93 12.44 -0.71
CA HIS A 391 -25.30 12.92 -1.93
C HIS A 391 -25.45 14.44 -2.02
N ARG A 392 -24.54 15.10 -2.75
CA ARG A 392 -24.58 16.55 -2.98
C ARG A 392 -25.72 16.92 -3.94
N PRO A 393 -26.35 18.10 -3.80
CA PRO A 393 -27.27 18.63 -4.81
C PRO A 393 -26.59 18.72 -6.18
N ARG A 394 -27.34 18.49 -7.26
CA ARG A 394 -26.84 18.69 -8.63
C ARG A 394 -27.39 20.01 -9.15
N ILE A 395 -26.49 20.97 -9.36
CA ILE A 395 -26.84 22.31 -9.82
C ILE A 395 -26.58 22.41 -11.33
N HIS A 396 -27.53 22.93 -12.09
CA HIS A 396 -27.37 23.21 -13.52
C HIS A 396 -27.90 24.60 -13.84
N ILE A 397 -27.27 25.28 -14.78
CA ILE A 397 -27.77 26.55 -15.28
C ILE A 397 -28.68 26.33 -16.49
N SER A 398 -29.96 26.69 -16.37
CA SER A 398 -30.96 26.47 -17.42
C SER A 398 -31.11 27.67 -18.34
N SER A 399 -30.99 28.88 -17.81
CA SER A 399 -30.87 30.10 -18.60
C SER A 399 -29.99 31.14 -17.92
N PHE A 400 -29.38 31.99 -18.74
CA PHE A 400 -28.65 33.17 -18.31
C PHE A 400 -28.73 34.19 -19.44
N SER A 401 -29.00 35.44 -19.13
CA SER A 401 -28.95 36.52 -20.10
C SER A 401 -28.62 37.85 -19.45
N ILE A 402 -28.01 38.74 -20.23
CA ILE A 402 -27.74 40.12 -19.85
C ILE A 402 -28.44 41.00 -20.89
N PRO A 403 -29.75 41.29 -20.72
CA PRO A 403 -30.47 42.16 -21.64
C PRO A 403 -29.80 43.53 -21.73
N GLY A 404 -29.70 44.10 -22.94
CA GLY A 404 -29.10 45.41 -23.16
C GLY A 404 -27.58 45.38 -23.35
N LEU A 405 -26.91 44.24 -23.17
CA LEU A 405 -25.48 44.10 -23.54
C LEU A 405 -25.24 44.37 -25.03
N ASP A 406 -26.28 44.23 -25.85
CA ASP A 406 -26.34 44.57 -27.27
C ASP A 406 -26.49 46.05 -27.59
N GLN A 407 -26.81 46.89 -26.60
CA GLN A 407 -27.14 48.30 -26.78
C GLN A 407 -26.00 49.21 -26.33
N SER A 408 -25.83 50.35 -27.03
CA SER A 408 -24.78 51.33 -26.73
C SER A 408 -24.94 52.00 -25.36
N ASN A 409 -26.20 52.21 -24.94
CA ASN A 409 -26.60 52.84 -23.67
C ASN A 409 -27.19 51.83 -22.67
N GLY A 410 -27.00 50.52 -22.89
CA GLY A 410 -27.62 49.47 -22.06
C GLY A 410 -27.16 49.45 -20.60
N PHE A 411 -26.15 50.24 -20.25
CA PHE A 411 -25.64 50.38 -18.88
C PHE A 411 -26.67 50.98 -17.91
N GLU A 412 -27.47 51.96 -18.36
CA GLU A 412 -28.42 52.69 -17.48
C GLU A 412 -29.53 51.80 -16.92
N ASN A 413 -29.80 50.66 -17.57
CA ASN A 413 -30.78 49.66 -17.16
C ASN A 413 -30.19 48.25 -17.19
N ALA A 414 -28.91 48.10 -16.83
CA ALA A 414 -28.25 46.80 -16.86
C ALA A 414 -28.96 45.80 -15.93
N GLU A 415 -29.32 44.64 -16.48
CA GLU A 415 -29.89 43.53 -15.74
C GLU A 415 -29.16 42.21 -16.06
N ILE A 416 -29.01 41.32 -15.08
CA ILE A 416 -28.58 39.94 -15.31
C ILE A 416 -29.71 39.01 -14.88
N ARG A 417 -30.27 38.26 -15.84
CA ARG A 417 -31.35 37.30 -15.61
C ARG A 417 -30.77 35.89 -15.63
N PHE A 418 -31.08 35.08 -14.64
CA PHE A 418 -30.62 33.69 -14.63
C PHE A 418 -31.63 32.75 -14.01
N ASN A 419 -31.56 31.50 -14.44
CA ASN A 419 -32.35 30.39 -13.94
C ASN A 419 -31.41 29.22 -13.67
N VAL A 420 -31.32 28.83 -12.40
CA VAL A 420 -30.52 27.70 -11.94
C VAL A 420 -31.45 26.63 -11.37
N THR A 421 -31.21 25.38 -11.75
CA THR A 421 -31.94 24.23 -11.22
C THR A 421 -31.11 23.52 -10.17
N ALA A 422 -31.67 23.35 -8.98
CA ALA A 422 -31.09 22.56 -7.91
C ALA A 422 -31.83 21.22 -7.79
N ARG A 423 -31.16 20.11 -8.12
CA ARG A 423 -31.74 18.76 -8.05
C ARG A 423 -31.27 18.02 -6.81
N ASN A 424 -32.22 17.57 -5.99
CA ASN A 424 -31.95 16.56 -4.96
C ASN A 424 -31.92 15.16 -5.57
N ALA A 425 -30.74 14.57 -5.66
CA ALA A 425 -30.55 13.23 -6.22
C ALA A 425 -30.77 12.11 -5.18
N ASN A 426 -30.90 12.42 -3.89
CA ASN A 426 -31.06 11.43 -2.82
C ASN A 426 -32.43 10.75 -2.89
N ARG A 427 -32.50 9.50 -2.41
CA ARG A 427 -33.76 8.73 -2.32
C ARG A 427 -34.52 8.99 -1.02
N ALA A 428 -33.82 9.20 0.09
CA ALA A 428 -34.41 9.31 1.43
C ALA A 428 -33.89 10.51 2.25
N VAL A 429 -33.12 11.42 1.63
CA VAL A 429 -32.51 12.57 2.31
C VAL A 429 -33.02 13.86 1.67
N GLY A 430 -33.61 14.75 2.47
CA GLY A 430 -34.01 16.09 2.07
C GLY A 430 -32.93 17.13 2.35
N TYR A 431 -33.12 18.34 1.85
CA TYR A 431 -32.26 19.48 2.18
C TYR A 431 -33.10 20.64 2.72
N TYR A 432 -32.69 21.21 3.84
CA TYR A 432 -33.12 22.56 4.21
C TYR A 432 -32.10 23.55 3.65
N TYR A 433 -32.58 24.47 2.82
CA TYR A 433 -31.82 25.65 2.40
C TYR A 433 -32.22 26.77 3.36
N ASN A 434 -31.29 27.18 4.22
CA ASN A 434 -31.51 28.23 5.23
C ASN A 434 -31.32 29.64 4.67
N SER A 435 -30.46 29.77 3.66
CA SER A 435 -30.28 30.96 2.84
C SER A 435 -29.64 30.54 1.53
N VAL A 436 -30.01 31.22 0.45
CA VAL A 436 -29.41 31.01 -0.87
C VAL A 436 -29.10 32.37 -1.48
N GLU A 437 -27.85 32.58 -1.84
CA GLU A 437 -27.33 33.80 -2.45
C GLU A 437 -26.69 33.46 -3.79
N ALA A 438 -26.79 34.38 -4.74
CA ALA A 438 -26.10 34.30 -6.00
C ALA A 438 -25.15 35.48 -6.14
N PHE A 439 -23.93 35.20 -6.56
CA PHE A 439 -22.91 36.19 -6.89
C PHE A 439 -22.58 36.04 -8.37
N ALA A 440 -22.71 37.12 -9.12
CA ALA A 440 -22.24 37.17 -10.50
C ALA A 440 -20.83 37.76 -10.52
N TYR A 441 -19.93 37.08 -11.21
CA TYR A 441 -18.56 37.53 -11.45
C TYR A 441 -18.33 37.69 -12.94
N TYR A 442 -17.58 38.73 -13.28
CA TYR A 442 -16.92 38.84 -14.57
C TYR A 442 -15.42 38.87 -14.31
N ARG A 443 -14.70 37.94 -14.96
CA ARG A 443 -13.32 37.62 -14.58
C ARG A 443 -13.26 37.32 -13.08
N ASP A 444 -12.36 37.95 -12.34
CA ASP A 444 -12.21 37.73 -10.89
C ASP A 444 -12.93 38.78 -10.02
N GLN A 445 -13.71 39.69 -10.62
CA GLN A 445 -14.43 40.73 -9.88
C GLN A 445 -15.91 40.41 -9.76
N ALA A 446 -16.45 40.55 -8.55
CA ALA A 446 -17.89 40.48 -8.30
C ALA A 446 -18.56 41.70 -8.94
N ILE A 447 -19.60 41.47 -9.73
CA ILE A 447 -20.35 42.49 -10.45
C ILE A 447 -21.82 42.57 -10.00
N GLY A 448 -22.21 41.74 -9.04
CA GLY A 448 -23.53 41.79 -8.44
C GLY A 448 -23.79 40.63 -7.51
N SER A 449 -24.72 40.83 -6.57
CA SER A 449 -25.18 39.78 -5.67
C SER A 449 -26.65 39.96 -5.30
N THR A 450 -27.35 38.85 -5.11
CA THR A 450 -28.76 38.86 -4.68
C THR A 450 -29.10 37.63 -3.85
N PRO A 451 -29.91 37.77 -2.79
CA PRO A 451 -30.59 36.63 -2.21
C PRO A 451 -31.57 36.04 -3.23
N LEU A 452 -31.54 34.72 -3.37
CA LEU A 452 -32.40 33.99 -4.29
C LEU A 452 -33.75 33.68 -3.64
N VAL A 453 -33.71 33.09 -2.45
CA VAL A 453 -34.86 32.68 -1.63
C VAL A 453 -34.44 32.69 -0.17
N ASP A 454 -35.38 32.99 0.73
CA ASP A 454 -35.11 33.07 2.17
C ASP A 454 -34.78 31.70 2.74
N SER A 455 -35.78 30.81 2.84
CA SER A 455 -35.54 29.42 3.21
C SER A 455 -36.59 28.49 2.63
N PHE A 456 -36.20 27.26 2.28
CA PHE A 456 -37.13 26.25 1.83
C PHE A 456 -36.60 24.84 2.10
N TYR A 457 -37.52 23.88 2.19
CA TYR A 457 -37.21 22.47 2.25
C TYR A 457 -37.33 21.84 0.87
N GLN A 458 -36.31 21.10 0.47
CA GLN A 458 -36.29 20.33 -0.77
C GLN A 458 -36.38 18.83 -0.48
N GLU A 459 -37.50 18.24 -0.87
CA GLU A 459 -37.73 16.80 -0.75
C GLU A 459 -36.73 15.94 -1.54
N PRO A 460 -36.51 14.67 -1.14
CA PRO A 460 -35.78 13.70 -1.94
C PRO A 460 -36.35 13.62 -3.36
N LYS A 461 -35.48 13.45 -4.36
CA LYS A 461 -35.89 13.37 -5.78
C LYS A 461 -36.72 14.57 -6.27
N ASN A 462 -36.59 15.74 -5.64
CA ASN A 462 -37.21 16.97 -6.11
C ASN A 462 -36.20 17.89 -6.85
N THR A 463 -36.70 18.75 -7.73
CA THR A 463 -35.94 19.80 -8.42
C THR A 463 -36.57 21.14 -8.09
N THR A 464 -35.76 22.09 -7.59
CA THR A 464 -36.20 23.47 -7.35
C THR A 464 -35.56 24.37 -8.39
N ILE A 465 -36.35 25.31 -8.89
CA ILE A 465 -35.93 26.32 -9.86
C ILE A 465 -35.65 27.60 -9.09
N LEU A 466 -34.45 28.14 -9.25
CA LEU A 466 -33.98 29.37 -8.62
C LEU A 466 -33.79 30.41 -9.73
N TYR A 467 -34.79 31.28 -9.87
CA TYR A 467 -34.81 32.34 -10.87
C TYR A 467 -34.66 33.70 -10.21
N LYS A 468 -33.83 34.58 -10.79
CA LYS A 468 -33.69 35.96 -10.33
C LYS A 468 -33.22 36.89 -11.44
N VAL A 469 -33.39 38.17 -11.17
CA VAL A 469 -32.87 39.29 -11.97
C VAL A 469 -32.06 40.18 -11.04
N LEU A 470 -30.77 40.32 -11.32
CA LEU A 470 -29.89 41.32 -10.72
C LEU A 470 -30.09 42.64 -11.45
N LYS A 471 -30.44 43.70 -10.73
CA LYS A 471 -30.63 45.05 -11.29
C LYS A 471 -30.47 46.13 -10.22
N GLY A 472 -30.19 47.36 -10.63
CA GLY A 472 -30.01 48.49 -9.72
C GLY A 472 -28.90 48.23 -8.69
N ALA A 473 -29.14 48.51 -7.41
CA ALA A 473 -28.15 48.39 -6.33
C ALA A 473 -27.57 46.98 -6.11
N THR A 474 -28.19 45.93 -6.68
CA THR A 474 -27.67 44.55 -6.63
C THR A 474 -26.65 44.24 -7.71
N LEU A 475 -26.47 45.16 -8.67
CA LEU A 475 -25.55 45.05 -9.79
C LEU A 475 -24.51 46.16 -9.67
N ASP A 476 -23.27 45.80 -9.37
CA ASP A 476 -22.14 46.72 -9.25
C ASP A 476 -21.37 46.74 -10.57
N VAL A 477 -21.90 47.52 -11.52
CA VAL A 477 -21.28 47.74 -12.82
C VAL A 477 -21.15 49.25 -13.01
N ASN A 478 -20.04 49.69 -13.60
CA ASN A 478 -19.82 51.08 -13.99
C ASN A 478 -19.65 51.18 -15.52
N ASN A 479 -19.60 52.41 -16.05
CA ASN A 479 -19.50 52.63 -17.50
C ASN A 479 -18.25 51.96 -18.12
N ASP A 480 -17.12 51.98 -17.42
CA ASP A 480 -15.88 51.40 -17.93
C ASP A 480 -15.94 49.87 -17.96
N ARG A 481 -16.49 49.24 -16.92
CA ARG A 481 -16.74 47.80 -16.87
C ARG A 481 -17.75 47.38 -17.95
N TRP A 482 -18.77 48.19 -18.22
CA TRP A 482 -19.71 47.94 -19.31
C TRP A 482 -19.05 48.02 -20.69
N LYS A 483 -18.11 48.96 -20.90
CA LYS A 483 -17.30 49.02 -22.12
C LYS A 483 -16.44 47.76 -22.27
N GLU A 484 -15.82 47.27 -21.21
CA GLU A 484 -15.05 46.01 -21.24
C GLU A 484 -15.93 44.83 -21.66
N PHE A 485 -17.12 44.67 -21.06
CA PHE A 485 -18.04 43.59 -21.45
C PHE A 485 -18.39 43.65 -22.93
N ARG A 486 -18.69 44.85 -23.45
CA ARG A 486 -19.02 45.06 -24.87
C ARG A 486 -17.84 44.78 -25.79
N ASN A 487 -16.63 45.16 -25.40
CA ASN A 487 -15.39 44.93 -26.15
C ASN A 487 -15.08 43.42 -26.23
N ASP A 488 -15.07 42.73 -25.10
CA ASP A 488 -14.82 41.28 -25.05
C ASP A 488 -15.89 40.51 -25.82
N ARG A 489 -17.14 40.95 -25.75
CA ARG A 489 -18.23 40.39 -26.56
C ARG A 489 -18.04 40.66 -28.05
N GLY A 490 -17.47 41.80 -28.45
CA GLY A 490 -17.09 42.09 -29.83
C GLY A 490 -16.19 41.01 -30.43
N LEU A 491 -15.33 40.41 -29.60
CA LEU A 491 -14.46 39.28 -29.95
C LEU A 491 -15.19 37.93 -30.05
N GLY A 492 -16.45 37.85 -29.63
CA GLY A 492 -17.37 36.74 -29.93
C GLY A 492 -18.12 36.18 -28.73
N THR A 493 -17.46 35.94 -27.61
CA THR A 493 -18.05 35.27 -26.43
C THR A 493 -17.50 35.86 -25.14
N VAL A 494 -18.37 36.10 -24.17
CA VAL A 494 -17.98 36.53 -22.82
C VAL A 494 -18.35 35.46 -21.82
N VAL A 495 -17.45 35.18 -20.87
CA VAL A 495 -17.68 34.20 -19.81
C VAL A 495 -17.89 34.92 -18.49
N PHE A 496 -19.03 34.62 -17.86
CA PHE A 496 -19.37 35.03 -16.51
C PHE A 496 -19.30 33.82 -15.59
N ARG A 497 -18.98 34.02 -14.31
CA ARG A 497 -19.08 32.97 -13.29
C ARG A 497 -20.22 33.33 -12.35
N LEU A 498 -21.26 32.50 -12.34
CA LEU A 498 -22.35 32.58 -11.38
C LEU A 498 -22.05 31.62 -10.23
N ASP A 499 -21.74 32.15 -9.05
CA ASP A 499 -21.56 31.36 -7.82
C ASP A 499 -22.86 31.38 -7.02
N VAL A 500 -23.47 30.21 -6.83
CA VAL A 500 -24.64 30.04 -5.96
C VAL A 500 -24.17 29.48 -4.62
N THR A 501 -24.17 30.34 -3.61
CA THR A 501 -23.80 30.00 -2.24
C THR A 501 -25.06 29.71 -1.44
N ALA A 502 -25.08 28.60 -0.69
CA ALA A 502 -26.21 28.27 0.17
C ALA A 502 -25.77 27.71 1.52
N MET A 503 -26.46 28.11 2.59
CA MET A 503 -26.37 27.44 3.88
C MET A 503 -27.37 26.30 3.90
N ILE A 504 -26.89 25.05 3.90
CA ILE A 504 -27.75 23.86 3.83
C ILE A 504 -27.62 22.94 5.05
N ARG A 505 -28.71 22.27 5.39
CA ARG A 505 -28.73 21.12 6.31
C ARG A 505 -29.37 19.92 5.63
N PHE A 506 -28.80 18.74 5.85
CA PHE A 506 -29.35 17.49 5.37
C PHE A 506 -30.39 16.99 6.37
N LYS A 507 -31.60 16.68 5.89
CA LYS A 507 -32.64 16.02 6.68
C LYS A 507 -32.62 14.53 6.39
N VAL A 508 -32.16 13.75 7.36
CA VAL A 508 -32.08 12.28 7.28
C VAL A 508 -33.09 11.71 8.28
N SER A 509 -34.25 11.28 7.79
CA SER A 509 -35.36 10.85 8.66
C SER A 509 -35.78 11.97 9.64
N THR A 510 -35.61 11.77 10.95
CA THR A 510 -35.90 12.73 12.03
C THR A 510 -34.70 13.57 12.44
N TRP A 511 -33.53 13.37 11.82
CA TRP A 511 -32.29 14.05 12.18
C TRP A 511 -31.91 15.13 11.15
N ASP A 512 -31.59 16.32 11.64
CA ASP A 512 -31.00 17.39 10.85
C ASP A 512 -29.49 17.43 11.04
N SER A 513 -28.73 17.55 9.95
CA SER A 513 -27.30 17.78 10.03
C SER A 513 -26.97 19.18 10.56
N LYS A 514 -25.71 19.37 10.95
CA LYS A 514 -25.16 20.73 11.09
C LYS A 514 -25.28 21.52 9.79
N HIS A 515 -25.17 22.84 9.90
CA HIS A 515 -25.13 23.72 8.74
C HIS A 515 -23.85 23.50 7.93
N HIS A 516 -24.00 23.44 6.62
CA HIS A 516 -22.92 23.32 5.65
C HIS A 516 -23.02 24.49 4.67
N ARG A 517 -21.91 25.17 4.40
CA ARG A 517 -21.87 26.19 3.36
C ARG A 517 -21.54 25.52 2.03
N MET A 518 -22.50 25.50 1.12
CA MET A 518 -22.38 24.96 -0.23
C MET A 518 -22.04 26.09 -1.20
N HIS A 519 -21.17 25.81 -2.16
CA HIS A 519 -20.87 26.70 -3.29
C HIS A 519 -21.06 25.94 -4.59
N ALA A 520 -21.71 26.57 -5.56
CA ALA A 520 -21.94 26.01 -6.88
C ALA A 520 -21.47 27.00 -7.95
N ASN A 521 -20.32 26.70 -8.54
CA ASN A 521 -19.67 27.58 -9.51
C ASN A 521 -20.15 27.23 -10.92
N CYS A 522 -20.95 28.09 -11.53
CA CYS A 522 -21.43 27.91 -12.89
C CYS A 522 -20.68 28.88 -13.82
N ASP A 523 -19.80 28.37 -14.67
CA ASP A 523 -19.22 29.16 -15.76
C ASP A 523 -20.21 29.24 -16.92
N VAL A 524 -20.53 30.46 -17.34
CA VAL A 524 -21.59 30.77 -18.28
C VAL A 524 -21.05 31.62 -19.42
N ALA A 525 -20.96 31.03 -20.59
CA ALA A 525 -20.63 31.74 -21.81
C ALA A 525 -21.91 32.37 -22.41
N VAL A 526 -21.86 33.66 -22.71
CA VAL A 526 -22.92 34.41 -23.40
C VAL A 526 -22.48 34.88 -24.78
N GLY A 527 -23.43 34.89 -25.72
CA GLY A 527 -23.23 35.32 -27.09
C GLY A 527 -23.35 36.84 -27.27
N ARG A 528 -23.31 37.28 -28.54
CA ARG A 528 -23.41 38.71 -28.91
C ARG A 528 -24.75 39.36 -28.56
N ASP A 529 -25.80 38.57 -28.53
CA ASP A 529 -27.16 38.95 -28.12
C ASP A 529 -27.34 38.99 -26.59
N GLY A 530 -26.29 38.69 -25.83
CA GLY A 530 -26.34 38.63 -24.37
C GLY A 530 -27.03 37.37 -23.83
N SER A 531 -27.38 36.40 -24.67
CA SER A 531 -28.01 35.14 -24.26
C SER A 531 -26.97 34.04 -24.00
N ILE A 532 -27.29 33.11 -23.09
CA ILE A 532 -26.49 31.92 -22.83
C ILE A 532 -26.24 31.10 -24.10
N LEU A 533 -24.99 30.70 -24.32
CA LEU A 533 -24.61 29.80 -25.39
C LEU A 533 -25.01 28.36 -25.09
N ALA A 534 -25.28 27.58 -26.13
CA ALA A 534 -25.62 26.16 -26.02
C ALA A 534 -24.56 25.34 -25.26
N THR A 535 -23.28 25.74 -25.32
CA THR A 535 -22.17 25.11 -24.60
C THR A 535 -22.25 25.24 -23.08
N SER A 536 -23.00 26.22 -22.58
CA SER A 536 -23.18 26.49 -21.15
C SER A 536 -24.56 26.10 -20.64
N LYS A 537 -25.56 25.99 -21.53
CA LYS A 537 -26.94 25.64 -21.17
C LYS A 537 -27.05 24.20 -20.65
N ASN A 538 -27.73 24.03 -19.52
CA ASN A 538 -27.90 22.79 -18.77
C ASN A 538 -26.58 22.09 -18.37
N LYS A 539 -25.45 22.82 -18.39
CA LYS A 539 -24.18 22.31 -17.91
C LYS A 539 -24.22 22.18 -16.39
N ARG A 540 -23.71 21.06 -15.87
CA ARG A 540 -23.62 20.81 -14.43
C ARG A 540 -22.52 21.67 -13.81
N CYS A 541 -22.86 22.42 -12.79
CA CYS A 541 -21.93 23.25 -12.05
C CYS A 541 -21.17 22.40 -11.01
N PRO A 542 -19.84 22.55 -10.89
CA PRO A 542 -19.07 22.02 -9.76
C PRO A 542 -19.63 22.50 -8.42
N VAL A 543 -19.87 21.55 -7.50
CA VAL A 543 -20.39 21.84 -6.16
C VAL A 543 -19.41 21.37 -5.10
N TYR A 544 -19.02 22.28 -4.21
CA TYR A 544 -18.16 22.00 -3.06
C TYR A 544 -18.73 22.60 -1.77
N PHE A 545 -18.18 22.17 -0.65
CA PHE A 545 -18.60 22.58 0.69
C PHE A 545 -17.40 23.14 1.43
N THR A 546 -17.63 24.19 2.23
CA THR A 546 -16.64 24.81 3.12
C THR A 546 -17.09 24.72 4.57
#